data_AF-A0A925ZN82-F1
#
_entry.id   AF-A0A925ZN82-F1
#
_cell.length_a   1.000
_cell.length_b   1.000
_cell.length_c   1.000
_cell.angle_alpha   90.00
_cell.angle_beta   90.00
_cell.angle_gamma   90.00
#
_symmetry.space_group_name_H-M   'P 1'
#
loop_
_entity.id
_entity.type
_entity.pdbx_description
1 polymer ?
#
loop_
_entity_poly.entity_id
_entity_poly.type
_entity_poly.pdbx_seq_one_letter_code
_entity_poly.pdbx_strand_id
1 'polypeptide(L)'
;MHALYTRWDADGFAALFHDGADPAVLEGDLEWFREHLGECDAPEVLNVSDAGSVRWVHGCVGGELETEVVLDDDGKIRGLFIGAHHIEPPADVRAAAQLVLRLQHGWSTELFEQGFGETFDPEETRKYIEDFTGAWGLCEIEGVDLGGERGGLLDVACEQGPRLLKVQLGDDGKLVETWFGKPRDF
;
A
#
# COMPACT_ATOMS: atom_id res chain seq x y z
N MET A 1 -12.16 -3.83 -12.31
CA MET A 1 -11.23 -4.48 -11.37
C MET A 1 -11.46 -5.99 -11.24
N HIS A 2 -12.66 -6.49 -10.89
CA HIS A 2 -12.89 -7.95 -10.85
C HIS A 2 -12.49 -8.69 -12.14
N ALA A 3 -12.85 -8.13 -13.30
CA ALA A 3 -12.43 -8.67 -14.60
C ALA A 3 -10.90 -8.78 -14.73
N LEU A 4 -10.17 -7.69 -14.46
CA LEU A 4 -8.70 -7.65 -14.48
C LEU A 4 -8.06 -8.65 -13.50
N TYR A 5 -8.66 -8.83 -12.32
CA TYR A 5 -8.21 -9.83 -11.35
C TYR A 5 -8.36 -11.27 -11.87
N THR A 6 -9.55 -11.63 -12.38
CA THR A 6 -9.82 -12.99 -12.87
C THR A 6 -8.97 -13.35 -14.09
N ARG A 7 -8.69 -12.37 -14.95
CA ARG A 7 -7.86 -12.51 -16.13
C ARG A 7 -7.36 -11.15 -16.57
N TRP A 8 -6.06 -11.06 -16.82
CA TRP A 8 -5.48 -9.85 -17.40
C TRP A 8 -6.12 -9.50 -18.76
N ASP A 9 -6.54 -8.25 -18.90
CA ASP A 9 -7.15 -7.67 -20.10
C ASP A 9 -6.52 -6.30 -20.36
N ALA A 10 -5.55 -6.26 -21.27
CA ALA A 10 -4.79 -5.05 -21.59
C ALA A 10 -5.68 -3.94 -22.18
N ASP A 11 -6.70 -4.29 -22.96
CA ASP A 11 -7.64 -3.32 -23.52
C ASP A 11 -8.53 -2.74 -22.41
N GLY A 12 -8.99 -3.60 -21.49
CA GLY A 12 -9.70 -3.19 -20.27
C GLY A 12 -8.87 -2.28 -19.37
N PHE A 13 -7.57 -2.57 -19.21
CA PHE A 13 -6.63 -1.70 -18.49
C PHE A 13 -6.54 -0.33 -19.14
N ALA A 14 -6.24 -0.25 -20.44
CA ALA A 14 -6.14 1.03 -21.16
C ALA A 14 -7.45 1.83 -21.14
N ALA A 15 -8.59 1.14 -21.11
CA ALA A 15 -9.89 1.78 -20.98
C ALA A 15 -10.14 2.37 -19.58
N LEU A 16 -9.53 1.83 -18.52
CA LEU A 16 -9.79 2.22 -17.14
C LEU A 16 -8.79 3.24 -16.58
N PHE A 17 -7.52 3.16 -16.98
CA PHE A 17 -6.45 3.99 -16.43
C PHE A 17 -6.12 5.20 -17.31
N HIS A 18 -5.47 6.20 -16.71
CA HIS A 18 -4.85 7.32 -17.41
C HIS A 18 -3.52 6.94 -18.06
N ASP A 19 -3.10 7.75 -19.03
CA ASP A 19 -1.77 7.66 -19.64
C ASP A 19 -0.69 7.88 -18.56
N GLY A 20 0.11 6.84 -18.30
CA GLY A 20 1.18 6.86 -17.29
C GLY A 20 1.11 5.74 -16.25
N ALA A 21 -0.01 5.02 -16.15
CA ALA A 21 -0.06 3.77 -15.38
C ALA A 21 0.74 2.68 -16.09
N ASP A 22 1.60 1.97 -15.36
CA ASP A 22 2.38 0.86 -15.90
C ASP A 22 1.55 -0.44 -15.85
N PRO A 23 1.15 -1.02 -17.00
CA PRO A 23 0.39 -2.26 -17.04
C PRO A 23 1.16 -3.45 -16.43
N ALA A 24 2.48 -3.50 -16.59
CA ALA A 24 3.29 -4.63 -16.11
C ALA A 24 3.33 -4.68 -14.58
N VAL A 25 3.36 -3.50 -13.94
CA VAL A 25 3.27 -3.36 -12.47
C VAL A 25 1.95 -3.95 -11.96
N LEU A 26 0.81 -3.55 -12.53
CA LEU A 26 -0.47 -4.05 -12.06
C LEU A 26 -0.68 -5.53 -12.42
N GLU A 27 -0.20 -5.97 -13.58
CA GLU A 27 -0.30 -7.38 -13.97
C GLU A 27 0.46 -8.29 -12.98
N GLY A 28 1.68 -7.90 -12.60
CA GLY A 28 2.50 -8.60 -11.59
C GLY A 28 1.83 -8.63 -10.22
N ASP A 29 1.36 -7.47 -9.73
CA ASP A 29 0.66 -7.39 -8.45
C ASP A 29 -0.58 -8.33 -8.44
N LEU A 30 -1.36 -8.34 -9.53
CA LEU A 30 -2.53 -9.22 -9.67
C LEU A 30 -2.15 -10.71 -9.77
N GLU A 31 -1.01 -11.05 -10.35
CA GLU A 31 -0.48 -12.42 -10.35
C GLU A 31 -0.13 -12.87 -8.94
N TRP A 32 0.59 -12.05 -8.20
CA TRP A 32 0.90 -12.32 -6.79
C TRP A 32 -0.36 -12.55 -5.96
N PHE A 33 -1.38 -11.69 -6.11
CA PHE A 33 -2.64 -11.88 -5.40
C PHE A 33 -3.34 -13.20 -5.77
N ARG A 34 -3.39 -13.56 -7.06
CA ARG A 34 -3.98 -14.84 -7.48
C ARG A 34 -3.25 -16.04 -6.89
N GLU A 35 -1.93 -15.99 -6.80
CA GLU A 35 -1.13 -17.06 -6.20
C GLU A 35 -1.41 -17.25 -4.70
N HIS A 36 -1.66 -16.16 -3.98
CA HIS A 36 -1.82 -16.18 -2.51
C HIS A 36 -3.29 -16.31 -2.06
N LEU A 37 -4.23 -15.71 -2.80
CA LEU A 37 -5.65 -15.67 -2.44
C LEU A 37 -6.51 -16.64 -3.25
N GLY A 38 -6.04 -17.07 -4.42
CA GLY A 38 -6.80 -17.94 -5.33
C GLY A 38 -7.97 -17.23 -6.01
N GLU A 39 -9.02 -18.00 -6.30
CA GLU A 39 -10.25 -17.47 -6.88
C GLU A 39 -11.00 -16.59 -5.87
N CYS A 40 -11.61 -15.52 -6.37
CA CYS A 40 -12.38 -14.57 -5.58
C CYS A 40 -13.81 -14.44 -6.08
N ASP A 41 -14.74 -14.25 -5.15
CA ASP A 41 -16.15 -14.00 -5.38
C ASP A 41 -16.41 -12.57 -5.90
N ALA A 42 -17.70 -12.29 -6.14
CA ALA A 42 -18.16 -10.94 -6.46
C ALA A 42 -17.84 -9.95 -5.31
N PRO A 43 -17.51 -8.69 -5.64
CA PRO A 43 -17.14 -7.71 -4.62
C PRO A 43 -18.34 -7.26 -3.78
N GLU A 44 -18.07 -6.99 -2.50
CA GLU A 44 -18.94 -6.23 -1.61
C GLU A 44 -18.41 -4.79 -1.48
N VAL A 45 -19.26 -3.80 -1.76
CA VAL A 45 -18.87 -2.39 -1.64
C VAL A 45 -18.80 -2.01 -0.17
N LEU A 46 -17.61 -1.59 0.28
CA LEU A 46 -17.38 -1.11 1.64
C LEU A 46 -17.74 0.36 1.76
N ASN A 47 -17.33 1.18 0.79
CA ASN A 47 -17.57 2.62 0.83
C ASN A 47 -17.61 3.23 -0.58
N VAL A 48 -18.42 4.28 -0.71
CA VAL A 48 -18.44 5.19 -1.86
C VAL A 48 -18.31 6.60 -1.29
N SER A 49 -17.25 7.32 -1.66
CA SER A 49 -17.03 8.69 -1.21
C SER A 49 -17.50 9.70 -2.27
N ASP A 50 -17.99 10.85 -1.81
CA ASP A 50 -18.34 11.99 -2.67
C ASP A 50 -17.11 12.56 -3.41
N ALA A 51 -15.89 12.20 -2.97
CA ALA A 51 -14.62 12.60 -3.57
C ALA A 51 -14.22 11.72 -4.77
N GLY A 52 -15.12 10.85 -5.25
CA GLY A 52 -14.86 9.98 -6.40
C GLY A 52 -13.99 8.78 -6.07
N SER A 53 -13.94 8.34 -4.79
CA SER A 53 -13.32 7.06 -4.44
C SER A 53 -14.37 5.99 -4.16
N VAL A 54 -14.07 4.76 -4.57
CA VAL A 54 -14.90 3.58 -4.32
C VAL A 54 -14.00 2.50 -3.76
N ARG A 55 -14.39 1.94 -2.63
CA ARG A 55 -13.68 0.86 -1.94
C ARG A 55 -14.58 -0.36 -1.83
N TRP A 56 -14.05 -1.52 -2.17
CA TRP A 56 -14.75 -2.80 -2.06
C TRP A 56 -13.79 -3.90 -1.63
N VAL A 57 -14.37 -5.01 -1.20
CA VAL A 57 -13.65 -6.22 -0.81
C VAL A 57 -14.18 -7.41 -1.61
N HIS A 58 -13.29 -8.31 -1.98
CA HIS A 58 -13.64 -9.62 -2.54
C HIS A 58 -13.30 -10.69 -1.51
N GLY A 59 -14.28 -11.53 -1.17
CA GLY A 59 -13.97 -12.80 -0.50
C GLY A 59 -13.24 -13.72 -1.48
N CYS A 60 -12.14 -14.31 -1.05
CA CYS A 60 -11.33 -15.22 -1.83
C CYS A 60 -11.11 -16.53 -1.08
N VAL A 61 -10.72 -17.58 -1.79
CA VAL A 61 -10.44 -18.90 -1.17
C VAL A 61 -9.40 -18.78 -0.05
N GLY A 62 -8.37 -17.95 -0.24
CA GLY A 62 -7.26 -17.76 0.68
C GLY A 62 -7.37 -16.56 1.63
N GLY A 63 -8.46 -15.78 1.60
CA GLY A 63 -8.58 -14.56 2.40
C GLY A 63 -9.49 -13.53 1.76
N GLU A 64 -9.16 -12.25 1.88
CA GLU A 64 -9.93 -11.17 1.25
C GLU A 64 -9.00 -10.26 0.43
N LEU A 65 -9.42 -9.92 -0.78
CA LEU A 65 -8.75 -8.90 -1.60
C LEU A 65 -9.51 -7.60 -1.48
N GLU A 66 -8.86 -6.57 -0.96
CA GLU A 66 -9.43 -5.25 -0.92
C GLU A 66 -8.93 -4.40 -2.09
N THR A 67 -9.81 -3.57 -2.63
CA THR A 67 -9.44 -2.59 -3.65
C THR A 67 -10.14 -1.28 -3.39
N GLU A 68 -9.37 -0.20 -3.44
CA GLU A 68 -9.88 1.17 -3.53
C GLU A 68 -9.39 1.77 -4.84
N VAL A 69 -10.32 2.37 -5.58
CA VAL A 69 -10.00 3.20 -6.74
C VAL A 69 -10.38 4.63 -6.46
N VAL A 70 -9.54 5.54 -6.92
CA VAL A 70 -9.83 6.97 -6.94
C VAL A 70 -9.95 7.37 -8.39
N LEU A 71 -11.11 7.91 -8.73
CA LEU A 71 -11.38 8.42 -10.07
C LEU A 71 -10.95 9.88 -10.18
N ASP A 72 -10.68 10.29 -11.41
CA ASP A 72 -10.53 11.69 -11.77
C ASP A 72 -11.83 12.26 -12.39
N ASP A 73 -11.78 13.49 -12.89
CA ASP A 73 -12.93 14.17 -13.48
C ASP A 73 -13.43 13.52 -14.78
N ASP A 74 -12.56 12.79 -15.49
CA ASP A 74 -12.90 12.03 -16.70
C ASP A 74 -13.40 10.61 -16.39
N GLY A 75 -13.50 10.23 -15.11
CA GLY A 75 -13.94 8.91 -14.66
C GLY A 75 -12.89 7.80 -14.85
N LYS A 76 -11.62 8.17 -15.05
CA LYS A 76 -10.47 7.26 -15.14
C LYS A 76 -9.86 7.02 -13.77
N ILE A 77 -9.26 5.86 -13.59
CA ILE A 77 -8.53 5.52 -12.37
C ILE A 77 -7.23 6.33 -12.36
N ARG A 78 -7.14 7.30 -11.44
CA ARG A 78 -5.92 8.07 -11.14
C ARG A 78 -5.17 7.54 -9.90
N GLY A 79 -5.85 6.74 -9.08
CA GLY A 79 -5.27 6.10 -7.91
C GLY A 79 -5.85 4.71 -7.74
N LEU A 80 -4.98 3.73 -7.52
CA LEU A 80 -5.35 2.37 -7.20
C LEU A 80 -4.62 1.98 -5.92
N PHE A 81 -5.39 1.48 -4.96
CA PHE A 81 -4.88 0.80 -3.80
C PHE A 81 -5.47 -0.61 -3.80
N ILE A 82 -4.61 -1.60 -3.68
CA ILE A 82 -4.99 -3.01 -3.71
C ILE A 82 -4.14 -3.76 -2.70
N GLY A 83 -4.75 -4.68 -1.96
CA GLY A 83 -4.06 -5.44 -0.93
C GLY A 83 -4.85 -6.64 -0.44
N ALA A 84 -4.14 -7.61 0.10
CA ALA A 84 -4.68 -8.84 0.63
C ALA A 84 -4.75 -8.77 2.16
N HIS A 85 -5.95 -8.93 2.72
CA HIS A 85 -6.14 -9.00 4.17
C HIS A 85 -5.50 -10.26 4.74
N HIS A 86 -4.83 -10.10 5.87
CA HIS A 86 -4.21 -11.20 6.64
C HIS A 86 -3.15 -12.02 5.89
N ILE A 87 -2.68 -11.53 4.74
CA ILE A 87 -1.55 -12.11 4.01
C ILE A 87 -0.30 -11.29 4.34
N GLU A 88 0.72 -11.98 4.84
CA GLU A 88 2.02 -11.37 5.10
C GLU A 88 2.68 -10.96 3.76
N PRO A 89 3.07 -9.68 3.58
CA PRO A 89 3.80 -9.28 2.39
C PRO A 89 5.21 -9.91 2.37
N PRO A 90 5.91 -9.85 1.23
CA PRO A 90 7.29 -10.29 1.15
C PRO A 90 8.21 -9.64 2.20
N ALA A 91 9.27 -10.37 2.58
CA ALA A 91 10.11 -10.01 3.73
C ALA A 91 10.84 -8.66 3.58
N ASP A 92 11.12 -8.26 2.35
CA ASP A 92 11.66 -6.95 1.98
C ASP A 92 10.67 -5.81 2.25
N VAL A 93 9.38 -5.99 1.99
CA VAL A 93 8.33 -5.03 2.34
C VAL A 93 8.29 -4.83 3.86
N ARG A 94 8.30 -5.93 4.64
CA ARG A 94 8.37 -5.85 6.10
C ARG A 94 9.68 -5.19 6.58
N ALA A 95 10.80 -5.50 5.96
CA ALA A 95 12.09 -4.89 6.29
C ALA A 95 12.09 -3.37 6.00
N ALA A 96 11.44 -2.94 4.94
CA ALA A 96 11.28 -1.52 4.61
C ALA A 96 10.42 -0.78 5.66
N ALA A 97 9.32 -1.38 6.11
CA ALA A 97 8.54 -0.85 7.22
C ALA A 97 9.38 -0.73 8.51
N GLN A 98 10.16 -1.76 8.84
CA GLN A 98 11.07 -1.72 9.99
C GLN A 98 12.15 -0.65 9.85
N LEU A 99 12.63 -0.37 8.63
CA LEU A 99 13.60 0.67 8.37
C LEU A 99 13.01 2.07 8.64
N VAL A 100 11.77 2.33 8.21
CA VAL A 100 11.05 3.58 8.54
C VAL A 100 10.92 3.76 10.05
N LEU A 101 10.49 2.72 10.77
CA LEU A 101 10.36 2.77 12.23
C LEU A 101 11.72 2.94 12.94
N ARG A 102 12.78 2.33 12.42
CA ARG A 102 14.13 2.49 12.97
C ARG A 102 14.61 3.94 12.92
N LEU A 103 14.23 4.70 11.89
CA LEU A 103 14.56 6.12 11.79
C LEU A 103 13.88 6.99 12.86
N GLN A 104 12.79 6.52 13.49
CA GLN A 104 12.17 7.20 14.63
C GLN A 104 13.09 7.21 15.87
N HIS A 105 13.95 6.19 16.03
CA HIS A 105 14.93 6.14 17.12
C HIS A 105 16.12 7.09 16.93
N GLY A 106 16.21 7.72 15.77
CA GLY A 106 17.27 8.64 15.42
C GLY A 106 17.55 8.61 13.93
N TRP A 107 17.62 9.80 13.34
CA TRP A 107 17.93 9.92 11.92
C TRP A 107 19.33 9.35 11.61
N SER A 108 19.39 8.49 10.59
CA SER A 108 20.64 7.99 10.02
C SER A 108 20.59 8.15 8.51
N THR A 109 21.43 9.04 7.99
CA THR A 109 21.56 9.25 6.54
C THR A 109 21.94 7.96 5.81
N GLU A 110 22.79 7.12 6.40
CA GLU A 110 23.18 5.84 5.83
C GLU A 110 21.97 4.89 5.67
N LEU A 111 21.13 4.76 6.70
CA LEU A 111 19.93 3.92 6.62
C LEU A 111 18.92 4.49 5.61
N PHE A 112 18.79 5.82 5.57
CA PHE A 112 17.93 6.49 4.60
C PHE A 112 18.37 6.19 3.17
N GLU A 113 19.65 6.42 2.82
CA GLU A 113 20.17 6.19 1.46
C GLU A 113 20.10 4.73 1.01
N GLN A 114 20.19 3.79 1.96
CA GLN A 114 20.02 2.35 1.71
C GLN A 114 18.58 1.98 1.37
N GLY A 115 17.60 2.57 2.06
CA GLY A 115 16.20 2.13 2.00
C GLY A 115 15.27 2.99 1.15
N PHE A 116 15.58 4.27 0.93
CA PHE A 116 14.70 5.23 0.27
C PHE A 116 15.15 5.51 -1.17
N GLY A 117 14.19 5.49 -2.08
CA GLY A 117 14.36 5.81 -3.50
C GLY A 117 14.44 7.32 -3.76
N GLU A 118 14.65 7.67 -5.02
CA GLU A 118 14.90 9.07 -5.45
C GLU A 118 13.67 9.99 -5.30
N THR A 119 12.48 9.43 -5.05
CA THR A 119 11.25 10.21 -4.82
C THR A 119 11.25 10.93 -3.48
N PHE A 120 12.14 10.58 -2.55
CA PHE A 120 12.21 11.18 -1.23
C PHE A 120 13.31 12.23 -1.13
N ASP A 121 12.93 13.42 -0.65
CA ASP A 121 13.91 14.40 -0.17
C ASP A 121 14.38 14.03 1.25
N PRO A 122 15.69 13.95 1.52
CA PRO A 122 16.20 13.57 2.84
C PRO A 122 15.80 14.52 3.97
N GLU A 123 15.78 15.83 3.72
CA GLU A 123 15.47 16.82 4.76
C GLU A 123 13.97 16.83 5.08
N GLU A 124 13.12 16.77 4.05
CA GLU A 124 11.67 16.68 4.22
C GLU A 124 11.28 15.36 4.90
N THR A 125 11.88 14.24 4.50
CA THR A 125 11.60 12.93 5.11
C THR A 125 12.05 12.89 6.56
N ARG A 126 13.23 13.43 6.87
CA ARG A 126 13.71 13.56 8.24
C ARG A 126 12.72 14.34 9.08
N LYS A 127 12.33 15.53 8.59
CA LYS A 127 11.38 16.39 9.30
C LYS A 127 10.04 15.68 9.51
N TYR A 128 9.54 14.99 8.50
CA TYR A 128 8.31 14.22 8.57
C TYR A 128 8.37 13.13 9.67
N ILE A 129 9.46 12.35 9.72
CA ILE A 129 9.66 11.32 10.74
C ILE A 129 9.80 11.94 12.13
N GLU A 130 10.56 13.03 12.28
CA GLU A 130 10.74 13.74 13.55
C GLU A 130 9.41 14.33 14.05
N ASP A 131 8.64 14.99 13.19
CA ASP A 131 7.33 15.57 13.52
C ASP A 131 6.33 14.47 13.90
N PHE A 132 6.30 13.35 13.16
CA PHE A 132 5.46 12.20 13.48
C PHE A 132 5.84 11.56 14.82
N THR A 133 7.14 11.32 15.05
CA THR A 133 7.65 10.76 16.31
C THR A 133 7.35 11.69 17.49
N GLY A 134 7.44 13.01 17.29
CA GLY A 134 7.08 13.99 18.32
C GLY A 134 5.58 14.01 18.67
N ALA A 135 4.71 13.62 17.74
CA ALA A 135 3.26 13.60 17.93
C ALA A 135 2.73 12.26 18.46
N TRP A 136 3.34 11.14 18.03
CA TRP A 136 2.82 9.79 18.28
C TRP A 136 3.78 8.86 19.03
N GLY A 137 5.02 9.28 19.20
CA GLY A 137 6.07 8.53 19.88
C GLY A 137 6.66 7.47 18.98
N LEU A 138 7.43 6.57 19.59
CA LEU A 138 7.97 5.42 18.90
C LEU A 138 6.87 4.40 18.59
N CYS A 139 6.99 3.73 17.45
CA CYS A 139 6.03 2.69 17.05
C CYS A 139 6.71 1.35 16.79
N GLU A 140 5.94 0.27 16.98
CA GLU A 140 6.32 -1.10 16.64
C GLU A 140 5.24 -1.74 15.75
N ILE A 141 5.64 -2.63 14.84
CA ILE A 141 4.69 -3.36 13.99
C ILE A 141 3.93 -4.37 14.85
N GLU A 142 2.60 -4.23 14.92
CA GLU A 142 1.71 -5.21 15.56
C GLU A 142 1.22 -6.26 14.56
N GLY A 143 0.97 -5.85 13.32
CA GLY A 143 0.32 -6.72 12.34
C GLY A 143 0.36 -6.19 10.92
N VAL A 144 -0.31 -6.94 10.04
CA VAL A 144 -0.53 -6.57 8.65
C VAL A 144 -2.03 -6.40 8.48
N ASP A 145 -2.44 -5.19 8.10
CA ASP A 145 -3.80 -4.92 7.65
C ASP A 145 -3.91 -5.41 6.20
N LEU A 146 -3.01 -4.98 5.32
CA LEU A 146 -3.00 -5.39 3.91
C LEU A 146 -1.60 -5.70 3.40
N GLY A 147 -1.39 -6.90 2.86
CA GLY A 147 -0.17 -7.30 2.18
C GLY A 147 -0.28 -7.21 0.65
N GLY A 148 0.84 -7.01 -0.03
CA GLY A 148 0.97 -7.01 -1.48
C GLY A 148 2.39 -7.36 -1.89
N GLU A 149 2.61 -7.64 -3.18
CA GLU A 149 3.92 -8.07 -3.71
C GLU A 149 5.05 -7.09 -3.34
N ARG A 150 4.82 -5.80 -3.56
CA ARG A 150 5.82 -4.74 -3.33
C ARG A 150 5.39 -3.73 -2.27
N GLY A 151 4.28 -3.95 -1.59
CA GLY A 151 3.73 -2.96 -0.68
C GLY A 151 2.94 -3.58 0.45
N GLY A 152 2.71 -2.79 1.49
CA GLY A 152 1.94 -3.23 2.63
C GLY A 152 1.37 -2.06 3.42
N LEU A 153 0.24 -2.30 4.06
CA LEU A 153 -0.35 -1.45 5.08
C LEU A 153 -0.27 -2.22 6.40
N LEU A 154 0.53 -1.70 7.32
CA LEU A 154 0.85 -2.37 8.58
C LEU A 154 0.21 -1.65 9.75
N ASP A 155 -0.40 -2.43 10.64
CA ASP A 155 -0.82 -1.95 11.96
C ASP A 155 0.41 -1.73 12.81
N VAL A 156 0.56 -0.50 13.33
CA VAL A 156 1.65 -0.14 14.23
C VAL A 156 1.09 0.38 15.55
N ALA A 157 1.59 -0.17 16.65
CA ALA A 157 1.34 0.33 17.99
C ALA A 157 2.35 1.43 18.29
N CYS A 158 1.88 2.67 18.42
CA CYS A 158 2.71 3.79 18.87
C CYS A 158 2.42 4.12 20.33
N GLU A 159 3.38 4.75 21.00
CA GLU A 159 3.26 5.16 22.40
C GLU A 159 2.03 6.05 22.70
N GLN A 160 1.59 6.87 21.75
CA GLN A 160 0.38 7.70 21.88
C GLN A 160 -0.83 7.18 21.09
N GLY A 161 -0.83 5.89 20.74
CA GLY A 161 -1.98 5.18 20.19
C GLY A 161 -1.73 4.53 18.82
N PRO A 162 -2.64 3.65 18.39
CA PRO A 162 -2.46 2.86 17.17
C PRO A 162 -2.47 3.74 15.92
N ARG A 163 -1.62 3.39 14.94
CA ARG A 163 -1.50 4.04 13.62
C ARG A 163 -1.38 2.97 12.53
N LEU A 164 -1.46 3.42 11.29
CA LEU A 164 -1.08 2.62 10.13
C LEU A 164 0.23 3.13 9.54
N LEU A 165 1.04 2.23 9.02
CA LEU A 165 2.21 2.53 8.21
C LEU A 165 2.02 1.92 6.83
N LYS A 166 1.94 2.77 5.80
CA LYS A 166 2.02 2.36 4.40
C LYS A 166 3.48 2.34 3.96
N VAL A 167 3.86 1.29 3.24
CA VAL A 167 5.10 1.20 2.48
C VAL A 167 4.82 0.67 1.07
N GLN A 168 5.61 1.14 0.11
CA GLN A 168 5.66 0.65 -1.26
C GLN A 168 7.11 0.67 -1.75
N LEU A 169 7.54 -0.44 -2.35
CA LEU A 169 8.83 -0.61 -2.98
C LEU A 169 8.72 -0.38 -4.50
N GLY A 170 9.77 0.22 -5.06
CA GLY A 170 10.03 0.22 -6.49
C GLY A 170 10.75 -1.07 -6.93
N ASP A 171 11.02 -1.17 -8.23
CA ASP A 171 11.68 -2.36 -8.82
C ASP A 171 13.12 -2.55 -8.35
N ASP A 172 13.76 -1.50 -7.83
CA ASP A 172 15.10 -1.54 -7.24
C ASP A 172 15.08 -1.99 -5.77
N GLY A 173 13.90 -2.30 -5.21
CA GLY A 173 13.71 -2.71 -3.83
C GLY A 173 13.78 -1.56 -2.82
N LYS A 174 13.79 -0.29 -3.29
CA LYS A 174 13.77 0.88 -2.41
C LYS A 174 12.36 1.42 -2.22
N LEU A 175 12.12 2.08 -1.08
CA LEU A 175 10.87 2.79 -0.82
C LEU A 175 10.65 3.85 -1.88
N VAL A 176 9.49 3.80 -2.53
CA VAL A 176 8.99 4.85 -3.44
C VAL A 176 7.80 5.59 -2.84
N GLU A 177 7.13 5.00 -1.85
CA GLU A 177 6.06 5.60 -1.08
C GLU A 177 6.10 5.12 0.37
N THR A 178 5.93 6.03 1.32
CA THR A 178 5.62 5.69 2.70
C THR A 178 4.89 6.83 3.39
N TRP A 179 3.93 6.47 4.24
CA TRP A 179 3.24 7.41 5.10
C TRP A 179 2.64 6.73 6.32
N PHE A 180 2.37 7.53 7.35
CA PHE A 180 1.66 7.12 8.55
C PHE A 180 0.25 7.70 8.52
N GLY A 181 -0.73 6.90 8.91
CA GLY A 181 -2.12 7.33 8.93
C GLY A 181 -2.86 6.88 10.16
N LYS A 182 -4.16 7.20 10.19
CA LYS A 182 -5.07 6.68 11.21
C LYS A 182 -5.34 5.19 10.92
N PRO A 183 -5.62 4.39 11.97
CA PRO A 183 -6.24 3.08 11.80
C PRO A 183 -7.46 3.18 10.88
N ARG A 184 -7.70 2.15 10.09
CA ARG A 184 -8.92 2.09 9.28
C ARG A 184 -10.08 1.69 10.19
N ASP A 185 -11.12 2.51 10.17
CA ASP A 185 -12.40 2.13 10.74
C ASP A 185 -13.06 1.15 9.75
N PHE A 186 -13.41 -0.05 10.22
CA PHE A 186 -14.23 -1.03 9.50
C PHE A 186 -15.72 -0.77 9.73
#